data_AF-A0A137R198-F1
#
_entry.id   AF-A0A137R198-F1
#
_cell.length_a   1.000
_cell.length_b   1.000
_cell.length_c   1.000
_cell.angle_alpha   90.00
_cell.angle_beta   90.00
_cell.angle_gamma   90.00
#
_symmetry.space_group_name_H-M   'P 1'
#
loop_
_entity.id
_entity.type
_entity.pdbx_description
1 polymer ?
#
loop_
_entity_poly.entity_id
_entity_poly.type
_entity_poly.pdbx_seq_one_letter_code
_entity_poly.pdbx_strand_id
1 'polypeptide(L)'
;IVATAPAWPIHSGAPHLVVPTKLQKGYHHHHHEGKLDDSDSESDDEDGEFDEDEVEAKHHKHGKKRKFNMLEKWGNLSPWYSIGRGGFGLDSGVEAPETCRVTGLHFLHRHGARYPTEWTRYGGPSKLANKLHSTTQDWTGSGKLAFLNDCRTTRSNPLQVLTPFGRQQLFDLGVTMRIKYGYLLENFTKANTIPVFRTESQDRMLASAMNFALGFFGWPYDDQYQQSITIEANGFNNTLSPYKTCPNANINEKADRGVWYESRWADIYLADARKRLAKDIKGFDLTTENVFTMQQMCAYETVAIGYSRFCELFTEEEWEGFNYA
;
A
#
# COMPACT_ATOMS: atom_id res chain seq x y z
N ILE A 1 21.56 17.60 -29.05
CA ILE A 1 22.16 16.56 -28.18
C ILE A 1 21.69 16.86 -26.77
N VAL A 2 20.56 16.27 -26.35
CA VAL A 2 20.11 16.33 -24.96
C VAL A 2 20.54 15.01 -24.35
N ALA A 3 21.71 15.01 -23.71
CA ALA A 3 22.16 13.88 -22.92
C ALA A 3 21.25 13.81 -21.68
N THR A 4 20.23 12.94 -21.73
CA THR A 4 19.45 12.61 -20.54
C THR A 4 20.37 11.88 -19.58
N ALA A 5 20.57 12.48 -18.41
CA ALA A 5 21.33 11.89 -17.31
C ALA A 5 20.83 10.47 -16.99
N PRO A 6 21.72 9.56 -16.54
CA PRO A 6 21.30 8.27 -16.02
C PRO A 6 20.23 8.49 -14.95
N ALA A 7 19.16 7.69 -14.96
CA ALA A 7 18.09 7.80 -13.97
C ALA A 7 18.68 7.64 -12.55
N TRP A 8 18.86 8.76 -11.85
CA TRP A 8 19.36 8.83 -10.49
C TRP A 8 18.28 8.37 -9.49
N PRO A 9 18.68 7.94 -8.29
CA PRO A 9 18.07 6.86 -7.53
C PRO A 9 16.84 7.29 -6.74
N ILE A 10 15.91 6.34 -6.57
CA ILE A 10 15.01 6.22 -5.42
C ILE A 10 14.37 7.56 -5.03
N HIS A 11 13.55 8.12 -5.91
CA HIS A 11 12.48 8.98 -5.42
C HIS A 11 11.58 8.06 -4.58
N SER A 12 11.63 8.18 -3.24
CA SER A 12 10.46 7.78 -2.47
C SER A 12 9.34 8.61 -3.07
N GLY A 13 8.33 7.99 -3.69
CA GLY A 13 7.27 8.72 -4.38
C GLY A 13 6.34 9.48 -3.42
N ALA A 14 6.89 9.98 -2.31
CA ALA A 14 6.23 10.47 -1.10
C ALA A 14 7.08 11.44 -0.25
N PRO A 15 7.92 12.35 -0.80
CA PRO A 15 8.79 13.21 0.02
C PRO A 15 8.02 14.18 0.94
N HIS A 16 6.76 14.45 0.63
CA HIS A 16 5.85 15.31 1.40
C HIS A 16 5.07 14.57 2.49
N LEU A 17 5.20 13.24 2.60
CA LEU A 17 4.52 12.46 3.63
C LEU A 17 5.38 12.36 4.89
N VAL A 18 4.81 12.71 6.03
CA VAL A 18 5.48 12.70 7.33
C VAL A 18 5.07 11.45 8.11
N VAL A 19 6.04 10.58 8.38
CA VAL A 19 5.88 9.45 9.31
C VAL A 19 6.20 9.88 10.74
N PRO A 20 5.58 9.28 11.77
CA PRO A 20 5.94 9.54 13.16
C PRO A 20 7.44 9.33 13.41
N THR A 21 8.05 10.23 14.18
CA THR A 21 9.49 10.13 14.53
C THR A 21 9.79 8.97 15.48
N LYS A 22 8.79 8.52 16.24
CA LYS A 22 8.83 7.33 17.10
C LYS A 22 7.49 6.62 17.04
N LEU A 23 7.53 5.30 16.94
CA LEU A 23 6.35 4.44 17.07
C LEU A 23 6.22 3.93 18.51
N GLN A 24 5.08 3.32 18.81
CA GLN A 24 4.88 2.68 20.12
C GLN A 24 5.86 1.53 20.28
N LYS A 25 6.47 1.41 21.47
CA LYS A 25 7.31 0.26 21.80
C LYS A 25 6.42 -0.97 21.94
N GLY A 26 6.81 -2.07 21.28
CA GLY A 26 6.16 -3.38 21.45
C GLY A 26 6.29 -3.89 22.88
N TYR A 27 5.31 -4.66 23.32
CA TYR A 27 5.42 -5.46 24.54
C TYR A 27 6.04 -6.81 24.16
N HIS A 28 7.25 -7.10 24.62
CA HIS A 28 7.83 -8.43 24.46
C HIS A 28 7.05 -9.42 25.33
N HIS A 29 6.21 -10.25 24.72
CA HIS A 29 5.69 -11.43 25.38
C HIS A 29 6.77 -12.51 25.37
N HIS A 30 7.22 -12.92 26.57
CA HIS A 30 7.97 -14.16 26.75
C HIS A 30 7.05 -15.32 26.35
N HIS A 31 7.22 -15.85 25.13
CA HIS A 31 6.68 -17.15 24.78
C HIS A 31 7.46 -18.21 25.59
N HIS A 32 6.79 -18.80 26.58
CA HIS A 32 7.21 -20.07 27.15
C HIS A 32 7.00 -21.13 26.06
N GLU A 33 8.07 -21.57 25.42
CA GLU A 33 8.06 -22.82 24.65
C GLU A 33 7.83 -23.95 25.64
N GLY A 34 6.68 -24.62 25.50
CA GLY A 34 6.42 -25.88 26.17
C GLY A 34 7.32 -26.95 25.57
N LYS A 35 8.15 -27.56 26.41
CA LYS A 35 8.85 -28.81 26.10
C LYS A 35 7.83 -29.86 25.66
N LEU A 36 7.97 -30.33 24.44
CA LEU A 36 7.43 -31.62 24.02
C LEU A 36 8.48 -32.66 24.39
N ASP A 37 8.10 -33.59 25.28
CA ASP A 37 8.87 -34.78 25.60
C ASP A 37 8.85 -35.72 24.40
N ASP A 38 10.02 -35.99 23.80
CA ASP A 38 10.23 -37.11 22.89
C ASP A 38 10.74 -38.30 23.72
N SER A 39 10.00 -39.41 23.69
CA SER A 39 10.43 -40.72 24.20
C SER A 39 10.45 -41.74 23.05
N ASP A 40 11.64 -42.31 22.84
CA ASP A 40 11.98 -43.65 22.33
C ASP A 40 11.55 -43.99 20.88
N SER A 41 12.35 -44.64 20.02
CA SER A 41 13.49 -45.56 20.21
C SER A 41 14.14 -45.91 18.85
N GLU A 42 15.41 -46.32 18.94
CA GLU A 42 16.13 -47.31 18.09
C GLU A 42 16.41 -46.95 16.62
N SER A 43 17.66 -46.61 16.25
CA SER A 43 18.91 -47.38 16.15
C SER A 43 19.14 -47.85 14.71
N ASP A 44 20.24 -47.39 14.11
CA ASP A 44 21.19 -48.25 13.39
C ASP A 44 22.44 -47.41 13.08
N ASP A 45 23.54 -47.85 13.69
CA ASP A 45 24.91 -47.38 13.51
C ASP A 45 25.43 -47.79 12.13
N GLU A 46 26.20 -46.93 11.47
CA GLU A 46 27.36 -47.36 10.67
C GLU A 46 28.41 -46.25 10.63
N ASP A 47 29.64 -46.66 10.94
CA ASP A 47 30.78 -45.85 11.35
C ASP A 47 31.48 -45.09 10.20
N GLY A 48 32.04 -43.93 10.52
CA GLY A 48 32.88 -43.14 9.61
C GLY A 48 33.59 -42.00 10.33
N GLU A 49 34.66 -42.36 11.04
CA GLU A 49 35.68 -41.51 11.67
C GLU A 49 36.21 -40.42 10.69
N PHE A 50 36.36 -39.16 11.16
CA PHE A 50 37.57 -38.32 11.07
C PHE A 50 37.32 -36.82 11.41
N ASP A 51 38.07 -36.37 12.42
CA ASP A 51 38.58 -35.04 12.77
C ASP A 51 37.63 -33.86 13.08
N GLU A 52 37.40 -33.68 14.39
CA GLU A 52 37.19 -32.39 15.05
C GLU A 52 38.50 -31.59 15.06
N ASP A 53 38.66 -30.60 14.19
CA ASP A 53 39.44 -29.36 14.42
C ASP A 53 39.38 -28.46 13.16
N GLU A 54 39.24 -27.14 13.34
CA GLU A 54 38.98 -26.09 12.32
C GLU A 54 37.57 -26.18 11.69
N VAL A 55 36.60 -25.32 12.01
CA VAL A 55 36.57 -23.89 11.68
C VAL A 55 35.70 -23.15 12.70
N GLU A 56 36.27 -22.84 13.86
CA GLU A 56 35.71 -21.86 14.79
C GLU A 56 36.19 -20.44 14.41
N ALA A 57 35.82 -19.96 13.21
CA ALA A 57 35.93 -18.52 12.87
C ALA A 57 35.23 -18.20 11.55
N LYS A 58 34.44 -17.11 11.58
CA LYS A 58 33.81 -16.40 10.45
C LYS A 58 32.41 -16.93 10.06
N HIS A 59 31.39 -16.37 10.69
CA HIS A 59 30.63 -15.27 10.08
C HIS A 59 29.56 -14.74 11.04
N HIS A 60 29.98 -13.87 11.97
CA HIS A 60 29.09 -12.81 12.42
C HIS A 60 28.81 -11.86 11.24
N LYS A 61 27.89 -12.25 10.35
CA LYS A 61 27.18 -11.26 9.55
C LYS A 61 26.26 -10.53 10.51
N HIS A 62 26.71 -9.37 10.98
CA HIS A 62 25.80 -8.32 11.42
C HIS A 62 24.81 -8.06 10.29
N GLY A 63 23.67 -8.74 10.32
CA GLY A 63 22.52 -8.39 9.51
C GLY A 63 22.16 -6.97 9.87
N LYS A 64 22.39 -6.01 8.97
CA LYS A 64 21.77 -4.69 9.08
C LYS A 64 20.28 -4.95 9.26
N LYS A 65 19.74 -4.75 10.47
CA LYS A 65 18.30 -4.79 10.70
C LYS A 65 17.69 -3.83 9.68
N ARG A 66 16.86 -4.36 8.78
CA ARG A 66 16.16 -3.56 7.77
C ARG A 66 15.40 -2.49 8.54
N LYS A 67 15.67 -1.21 8.26
CA LYS A 67 14.99 -0.10 8.94
C LYS A 67 13.50 -0.21 8.64
N PHE A 68 12.67 -0.28 9.67
CA PHE A 68 11.22 -0.32 9.52
C PHE A 68 10.73 0.93 8.76
N ASN A 69 9.85 0.73 7.78
CA ASN A 69 9.23 1.80 7.00
C ASN A 69 7.71 1.63 7.02
N MET A 70 7.02 2.42 7.82
CA MET A 70 5.57 2.36 7.99
C MET A 70 4.81 2.52 6.66
N LEU A 71 5.31 3.34 5.73
CA LEU A 71 4.65 3.58 4.44
C LEU A 71 4.64 2.32 3.55
N GLU A 72 5.52 1.35 3.81
CA GLU A 72 5.54 0.03 3.14
C GLU A 72 4.65 -1.00 3.86
N LYS A 73 4.00 -0.61 4.96
CA LYS A 73 3.25 -1.48 5.86
C LYS A 73 1.76 -1.14 5.92
N TRP A 74 1.23 -0.60 4.84
CA TRP A 74 -0.19 -0.28 4.69
C TRP A 74 -0.88 -1.17 3.65
N GLY A 75 -0.28 -2.31 3.29
CA GLY A 75 -0.83 -3.21 2.28
C GLY A 75 -1.13 -2.47 0.97
N ASN A 76 -2.38 -2.58 0.50
CA ASN A 76 -2.85 -1.93 -0.72
C ASN A 76 -3.06 -0.40 -0.62
N LEU A 77 -2.92 0.18 0.57
CA LEU A 77 -3.00 1.63 0.81
C LEU A 77 -1.61 2.30 0.83
N SER A 78 -0.54 1.50 0.78
CA SER A 78 0.84 2.00 0.71
C SER A 78 1.01 2.92 -0.51
N PRO A 79 1.61 4.12 -0.36
CA PRO A 79 2.10 4.88 -1.49
C PRO A 79 3.02 4.03 -2.36
N TRP A 80 3.09 4.34 -3.65
CA TRP A 80 3.99 3.60 -4.53
C TRP A 80 5.45 3.72 -4.05
N TYR A 81 6.18 2.61 -4.10
CA TYR A 81 7.61 2.56 -3.89
C TYR A 81 8.24 1.54 -4.85
N SER A 82 9.51 1.75 -5.19
CA SER A 82 10.25 0.84 -6.06
C SER A 82 10.80 -0.33 -5.26
N ILE A 83 10.65 -1.54 -5.78
CA ILE A 83 11.38 -2.71 -5.26
C ILE A 83 12.83 -2.60 -5.76
N GLY A 84 13.76 -2.51 -4.81
CA GLY A 84 15.17 -2.33 -5.11
C GLY A 84 15.80 -3.54 -5.81
N ARG A 85 17.01 -3.33 -6.34
CA ARG A 85 17.87 -4.37 -6.92
C ARG A 85 18.03 -5.54 -5.94
N GLY A 86 17.97 -6.77 -6.46
CA GLY A 86 17.99 -7.99 -5.66
C GLY A 86 16.66 -8.35 -4.97
N GLY A 87 15.63 -7.49 -5.02
CA GLY A 87 14.33 -7.75 -4.38
C GLY A 87 13.61 -8.99 -4.91
N PHE A 88 13.92 -9.41 -6.14
CA PHE A 88 13.42 -10.65 -6.76
C PHE A 88 14.55 -11.64 -7.09
N GLY A 89 15.69 -11.54 -6.39
CA GLY A 89 16.86 -12.39 -6.67
C GLY A 89 17.61 -12.03 -7.96
N LEU A 90 17.21 -10.97 -8.66
CA LEU A 90 17.91 -10.44 -9.83
C LEU A 90 18.89 -9.34 -9.41
N ASP A 91 20.17 -9.58 -9.67
CA ASP A 91 21.23 -8.59 -9.46
C ASP A 91 21.44 -7.73 -10.73
N SER A 92 20.35 -7.22 -11.32
CA SER A 92 20.38 -6.33 -12.49
C SER A 92 19.68 -5.01 -12.21
N GLY A 93 20.02 -3.98 -12.98
CA GLY A 93 19.27 -2.73 -13.02
C GLY A 93 17.90 -2.90 -13.70
N VAL A 94 17.12 -1.82 -13.72
CA VAL A 94 15.82 -1.75 -14.43
C VAL A 94 15.95 -1.52 -15.94
N GLU A 95 17.19 -1.36 -16.42
CA GLU A 95 17.49 -1.13 -17.83
C GLU A 95 17.51 -2.44 -18.62
N ALA A 96 17.30 -2.34 -19.93
CA ALA A 96 17.50 -3.48 -20.81
C ALA A 96 18.98 -3.93 -20.78
N PRO A 97 19.27 -5.23 -20.91
CA PRO A 97 20.64 -5.71 -21.10
C PRO A 97 21.33 -4.99 -22.27
N GLU A 98 22.65 -4.81 -22.21
CA GLU A 98 23.41 -4.03 -23.21
C GLU A 98 23.24 -4.53 -24.65
N THR A 99 23.00 -5.82 -24.82
CA THR A 99 22.78 -6.47 -26.13
C THR A 99 21.33 -6.39 -26.61
N CYS A 100 20.43 -5.79 -25.83
CA CYS A 100 18.99 -5.77 -26.06
C CYS A 100 18.47 -4.34 -26.16
N ARG A 101 17.36 -4.17 -26.89
CA ARG A 101 16.60 -2.92 -26.92
C ARG A 101 15.12 -3.23 -26.80
N VAL A 102 14.42 -2.54 -25.92
CA VAL A 102 12.97 -2.65 -25.82
C VAL A 102 12.33 -2.09 -27.09
N THR A 103 11.52 -2.89 -27.77
CA THR A 103 10.82 -2.54 -29.02
C THR A 103 9.32 -2.28 -28.85
N GLY A 104 8.79 -2.60 -27.67
CA GLY A 104 7.39 -2.38 -27.30
C GLY A 104 7.21 -2.45 -25.80
N LEU A 105 6.15 -1.82 -25.30
CA LEU A 105 5.85 -1.73 -23.88
C LEU A 105 4.34 -1.91 -23.67
N HIS A 106 3.99 -2.84 -22.77
CA HIS A 106 2.66 -2.92 -22.19
C HIS A 106 2.76 -2.45 -20.74
N PHE A 107 2.11 -1.34 -20.43
CA PHE A 107 2.13 -0.75 -19.10
C PHE A 107 0.73 -0.76 -18.51
N LEU A 108 0.59 -1.38 -17.34
CA LEU A 108 -0.62 -1.39 -16.54
C LEU A 108 -0.30 -0.75 -15.19
N HIS A 109 -1.05 0.28 -14.81
CA HIS A 109 -0.91 0.92 -13.53
C HIS A 109 -2.27 1.12 -12.86
N ARG A 110 -2.25 1.16 -11.53
CA ARG A 110 -3.42 1.52 -10.73
C ARG A 110 -3.62 3.04 -10.74
N HIS A 111 -4.80 3.48 -10.31
CA HIS A 111 -4.98 4.85 -9.85
C HIS A 111 -3.99 5.24 -8.74
N GLY A 112 -3.75 6.53 -8.57
CA GLY A 112 -2.93 7.08 -7.49
C GLY A 112 -3.66 7.07 -6.14
N ALA A 113 -3.00 7.60 -5.11
CA ALA A 113 -3.62 7.76 -3.79
C ALA A 113 -4.95 8.54 -3.84
N ARG A 114 -5.91 8.09 -3.04
CA ARG A 114 -7.29 8.59 -3.08
C ARG A 114 -7.85 8.74 -1.67
N TYR A 115 -8.94 9.48 -1.55
CA TYR A 115 -9.76 9.48 -0.35
C TYR A 115 -10.51 8.13 -0.17
N PRO A 116 -10.98 7.81 1.06
CA PRO A 116 -11.72 6.59 1.33
C PRO A 116 -12.98 6.43 0.47
N THR A 117 -13.40 5.18 0.28
CA THR A 117 -14.74 4.85 -0.22
C THR A 117 -15.76 4.91 0.91
N GLU A 118 -17.02 5.10 0.55
CA GLU A 118 -18.14 5.00 1.50
C GLU A 118 -18.36 3.54 1.95
N TRP A 119 -18.15 2.62 1.01
CA TRP A 119 -18.28 1.18 1.22
C TRP A 119 -16.91 0.57 1.41
N THR A 120 -16.67 0.03 2.60
CA THR A 120 -15.53 -0.81 2.92
C THR A 120 -16.04 -2.14 3.45
N ARG A 121 -15.24 -3.20 3.23
CA ARG A 121 -15.64 -4.57 3.53
C ARG A 121 -15.48 -4.90 5.03
N TYR A 122 -14.34 -4.54 5.62
CA TYR A 122 -14.09 -4.67 7.06
C TYR A 122 -13.64 -3.32 7.65
N GLY A 123 -14.54 -2.63 8.36
CA GLY A 123 -14.26 -1.32 8.94
C GLY A 123 -14.11 -0.19 7.91
N GLY A 124 -14.72 0.97 8.16
CA GLY A 124 -14.76 2.06 7.19
C GLY A 124 -14.41 3.41 7.80
N PRO A 125 -13.40 4.14 7.29
CA PRO A 125 -13.05 5.47 7.79
C PRO A 125 -14.28 6.38 7.94
N SER A 126 -15.12 6.49 6.90
CA SER A 126 -16.34 7.30 6.96
C SER A 126 -17.34 6.84 8.02
N LYS A 127 -17.48 5.52 8.23
CA LYS A 127 -18.38 4.96 9.24
C LYS A 127 -17.89 5.25 10.66
N LEU A 128 -16.59 5.05 10.93
CA LEU A 128 -16.00 5.35 12.24
C LEU A 128 -16.05 6.86 12.53
N ALA A 129 -15.69 7.70 11.55
CA ALA A 129 -15.80 9.16 11.69
C ALA A 129 -17.23 9.59 12.02
N ASN A 130 -18.22 9.08 11.28
CA ASN A 130 -19.63 9.39 11.55
C ASN A 130 -20.07 8.92 12.94
N LYS A 131 -19.69 7.70 13.36
CA LYS A 131 -20.01 7.17 14.69
C LYS A 131 -19.39 8.03 15.81
N LEU A 132 -18.12 8.40 15.69
CA LEU A 132 -17.43 9.27 16.66
C LEU A 132 -18.08 10.66 16.70
N HIS A 133 -18.45 11.22 15.54
CA HIS A 133 -19.07 12.54 15.44
C HIS A 133 -20.51 12.57 16.01
N SER A 134 -21.32 11.55 15.75
CA SER A 134 -22.71 11.49 16.21
C SER A 134 -22.84 11.23 17.72
N THR A 135 -21.77 10.78 18.39
CA THR A 135 -21.75 10.42 19.81
C THR A 135 -20.80 11.29 20.62
N THR A 136 -20.42 12.48 20.12
CA THR A 136 -19.38 13.34 20.74
C THR A 136 -19.65 13.77 22.19
N GLN A 137 -20.90 13.72 22.64
CA GLN A 137 -21.28 14.00 24.03
C GLN A 137 -21.15 12.77 24.94
N ASP A 138 -21.10 11.57 24.37
CA ASP A 138 -21.13 10.31 25.09
C ASP A 138 -19.72 9.82 25.47
N TRP A 139 -18.69 10.33 24.78
CA TRP A 139 -17.32 9.89 24.98
C TRP A 139 -16.33 11.04 25.16
N THR A 140 -15.21 10.73 25.80
CA THR A 140 -14.08 11.65 25.95
C THR A 140 -12.78 10.89 25.74
N GLY A 141 -11.98 11.35 24.77
CA GLY A 141 -10.63 10.85 24.54
C GLY A 141 -9.65 11.46 25.55
N SER A 142 -8.65 10.71 25.92
CA SER A 142 -7.57 11.09 26.83
C SER A 142 -6.26 10.46 26.35
N GLY A 143 -5.13 10.79 26.98
CA GLY A 143 -3.85 10.19 26.60
C GLY A 143 -3.56 10.34 25.11
N LYS A 144 -3.35 9.22 24.42
CA LYS A 144 -3.05 9.19 22.98
C LYS A 144 -4.28 9.42 22.09
N LEU A 145 -5.49 9.27 22.63
CA LEU A 145 -6.75 9.52 21.92
C LEU A 145 -7.31 10.92 22.21
N ALA A 146 -6.58 11.77 22.94
CA ALA A 146 -7.02 13.14 23.25
C ALA A 146 -7.30 13.98 21.99
N PHE A 147 -6.53 13.77 20.91
CA PHE A 147 -6.72 14.49 19.64
C PHE A 147 -8.10 14.24 19.01
N LEU A 148 -8.78 13.13 19.33
CA LEU A 148 -10.12 12.87 18.84
C LEU A 148 -11.12 13.93 19.33
N ASN A 149 -10.86 14.56 20.48
CA ASN A 149 -11.71 15.63 20.99
C ASN A 149 -11.63 16.90 20.13
N ASP A 150 -10.53 17.13 19.44
CA ASP A 150 -10.33 18.28 18.55
C ASP A 150 -10.86 17.99 17.14
N CYS A 151 -10.83 16.71 16.71
CA CYS A 151 -11.39 16.22 15.45
C CYS A 151 -12.92 16.26 15.35
N ARG A 152 -13.62 16.86 16.34
CA ARG A 152 -15.09 17.00 16.36
C ARG A 152 -15.64 17.84 15.20
N THR A 153 -14.80 18.55 14.45
CA THR A 153 -15.20 19.60 13.50
C THR A 153 -14.90 19.33 12.02
N THR A 154 -14.16 18.28 11.66
CA THR A 154 -13.73 18.08 10.26
C THR A 154 -14.75 17.30 9.43
N ARG A 155 -15.46 18.04 8.57
CA ARG A 155 -16.48 17.61 7.60
C ARG A 155 -15.87 16.90 6.37
N SER A 156 -16.61 15.90 5.90
CA SER A 156 -16.61 15.28 4.56
C SER A 156 -15.40 15.54 3.65
N ASN A 157 -14.46 14.60 3.62
CA ASN A 157 -13.54 14.48 2.49
C ASN A 157 -14.32 14.08 1.23
N PRO A 158 -13.96 14.59 0.03
CA PRO A 158 -14.59 14.14 -1.21
C PRO A 158 -14.34 12.64 -1.36
N LEU A 159 -15.41 11.86 -1.40
CA LEU A 159 -15.32 10.40 -1.41
C LEU A 159 -14.73 9.91 -2.74
N GLN A 160 -13.88 8.89 -2.66
CA GLN A 160 -13.37 8.12 -3.81
C GLN A 160 -12.48 8.83 -4.85
N VAL A 161 -12.27 10.15 -4.77
CA VAL A 161 -11.46 10.91 -5.74
C VAL A 161 -9.97 10.93 -5.37
N LEU A 162 -9.10 11.27 -6.33
CA LEU A 162 -7.66 11.38 -6.09
C LEU A 162 -7.32 12.53 -5.11
N THR A 163 -6.43 12.24 -4.18
CA THR A 163 -5.80 13.28 -3.35
C THR A 163 -4.82 14.10 -4.20
N PRO A 164 -4.41 15.31 -3.76
CA PRO A 164 -3.34 16.05 -4.44
C PRO A 164 -2.07 15.21 -4.60
N PHE A 165 -1.70 14.46 -3.55
CA PHE A 165 -0.59 13.51 -3.58
C PHE A 165 -0.78 12.42 -4.65
N GLY A 166 -1.98 11.83 -4.73
CA GLY A 166 -2.29 10.84 -5.75
C GLY A 166 -2.10 11.37 -7.16
N ARG A 167 -2.55 12.59 -7.46
CA ARG A 167 -2.35 13.23 -8.77
C ARG A 167 -0.87 13.37 -9.11
N GLN A 168 -0.07 13.83 -8.15
CA GLN A 168 1.38 13.94 -8.30
C GLN A 168 2.02 12.59 -8.62
N GLN A 169 1.63 11.50 -7.95
CA GLN A 169 2.17 10.16 -8.22
C GLN A 169 2.01 9.76 -9.69
N LEU A 170 0.85 10.04 -10.32
CA LEU A 170 0.65 9.71 -11.72
C LEU A 170 1.40 10.65 -12.66
N PHE A 171 1.49 11.94 -12.33
CA PHE A 171 2.27 12.89 -13.11
C PHE A 171 3.75 12.49 -13.13
N ASP A 172 4.33 12.21 -11.96
CA ASP A 172 5.73 11.77 -11.81
C ASP A 172 5.98 10.43 -12.53
N LEU A 173 4.99 9.53 -12.48
CA LEU A 173 5.02 8.28 -13.24
C LEU A 173 5.03 8.55 -14.76
N GLY A 174 4.19 9.47 -15.25
CA GLY A 174 4.18 9.90 -16.65
C GLY A 174 5.53 10.44 -17.11
N VAL A 175 6.12 11.35 -16.32
CA VAL A 175 7.46 11.89 -16.58
C VAL A 175 8.51 10.78 -16.64
N THR A 176 8.50 9.87 -15.66
CA THR A 176 9.44 8.74 -15.58
C THR A 176 9.32 7.84 -16.81
N MET A 177 8.09 7.51 -17.21
CA MET A 177 7.84 6.66 -18.37
C MET A 177 8.25 7.34 -19.67
N ARG A 178 8.07 8.67 -19.78
CA ARG A 178 8.51 9.44 -20.95
C ARG A 178 10.03 9.45 -21.06
N ILE A 179 10.74 9.63 -19.96
CA ILE A 179 12.22 9.60 -19.94
C ILE A 179 12.72 8.21 -20.35
N LYS A 180 12.15 7.14 -19.79
CA LYS A 180 12.63 5.77 -20.03
C LYS A 180 12.27 5.21 -21.40
N TYR A 181 11.05 5.46 -21.86
CA TYR A 181 10.47 4.76 -23.02
C TYR A 181 9.96 5.70 -24.11
N GLY A 182 10.16 7.02 -23.99
CA GLY A 182 9.69 8.00 -24.96
C GLY A 182 10.20 7.77 -26.38
N TYR A 183 11.35 7.13 -26.55
CA TYR A 183 11.90 6.77 -27.87
C TYR A 183 11.00 5.81 -28.65
N LEU A 184 10.12 5.05 -27.98
CA LEU A 184 9.13 4.18 -28.66
C LEU A 184 8.11 4.99 -29.48
N LEU A 185 7.91 6.27 -29.17
CA LEU A 185 7.02 7.15 -29.94
C LEU A 185 7.50 7.40 -31.36
N GLU A 186 8.80 7.25 -31.64
CA GLU A 186 9.33 7.38 -33.00
C GLU A 186 8.66 6.42 -33.98
N ASN A 187 8.26 5.23 -33.51
CA ASN A 187 7.58 4.24 -34.35
C ASN A 187 6.20 4.74 -34.78
N PHE A 188 5.47 5.41 -33.88
CA PHE A 188 4.17 6.02 -34.18
C PHE A 188 4.32 7.18 -35.17
N THR A 189 5.31 8.06 -34.94
CA THR A 189 5.62 9.16 -35.86
C THR A 189 5.98 8.66 -37.25
N LYS A 190 6.85 7.65 -37.37
CA LYS A 190 7.24 7.05 -38.67
C LYS A 190 6.05 6.43 -39.40
N ALA A 191 5.12 5.84 -38.66
CA ALA A 191 3.89 5.27 -39.22
C ALA A 191 2.79 6.31 -39.48
N ASN A 192 3.02 7.60 -39.17
CA ASN A 192 2.00 8.65 -39.20
C ASN A 192 0.75 8.29 -38.37
N THR A 193 0.97 7.80 -37.15
CA THR A 193 -0.05 7.39 -36.18
C THR A 193 0.23 8.01 -34.80
N ILE A 194 -0.73 7.92 -33.90
CA ILE A 194 -0.60 8.35 -32.49
C ILE A 194 -0.95 7.18 -31.55
N PRO A 195 -0.32 7.10 -30.37
CA PRO A 195 -0.60 6.04 -29.41
C PRO A 195 -2.02 6.15 -28.84
N VAL A 196 -2.58 5.00 -28.45
CA VAL A 196 -3.86 4.91 -27.75
C VAL A 196 -3.61 4.43 -26.32
N PHE A 197 -3.99 5.23 -25.33
CA PHE A 197 -3.99 4.85 -23.93
C PHE A 197 -5.40 4.47 -23.50
N ARG A 198 -5.55 3.42 -22.68
CA ARG A 198 -6.84 2.92 -22.22
C ARG A 198 -7.05 3.23 -20.74
N THR A 199 -8.25 3.63 -20.37
CA THR A 199 -8.68 3.81 -18.98
C THR A 199 -10.16 3.47 -18.83
N GLU A 200 -10.66 3.59 -17.62
CA GLU A 200 -12.05 3.33 -17.25
C GLU A 200 -12.78 4.64 -16.96
N SER A 201 -14.11 4.62 -17.07
CA SER A 201 -14.94 5.81 -16.84
C SER A 201 -15.10 6.20 -15.36
N GLN A 202 -14.56 5.41 -14.42
CA GLN A 202 -14.55 5.76 -13.01
C GLN A 202 -13.62 6.94 -12.74
N ASP A 203 -14.12 7.93 -12.00
CA ASP A 203 -13.47 9.23 -11.77
C ASP A 203 -11.97 9.13 -11.46
N ARG A 204 -11.59 8.39 -10.41
CA ARG A 204 -10.18 8.22 -10.01
C ARG A 204 -9.31 7.52 -11.06
N MET A 205 -9.88 6.65 -11.89
CA MET A 205 -9.15 5.96 -12.98
C MET A 205 -8.91 6.92 -14.14
N LEU A 206 -9.95 7.65 -14.54
CA LEU A 206 -9.86 8.67 -15.58
C LEU A 206 -8.91 9.79 -15.18
N ALA A 207 -9.06 10.36 -13.98
CA ALA A 207 -8.19 11.41 -13.47
C ALA A 207 -6.73 10.93 -13.37
N SER A 208 -6.49 9.67 -13.03
CA SER A 208 -5.15 9.09 -12.99
C SER A 208 -4.52 9.03 -14.39
N ALA A 209 -5.28 8.56 -15.38
CA ALA A 209 -4.82 8.50 -16.77
C ALA A 209 -4.50 9.90 -17.33
N MET A 210 -5.33 10.90 -17.00
CA MET A 210 -5.10 12.29 -17.41
C MET A 210 -3.85 12.90 -16.78
N ASN A 211 -3.61 12.68 -15.48
CA ASN A 211 -2.38 13.15 -14.83
C ASN A 211 -1.13 12.44 -15.37
N PHE A 212 -1.23 11.13 -15.65
CA PHE A 212 -0.16 10.39 -16.33
C PHE A 212 0.14 10.95 -17.71
N ALA A 213 -0.88 11.17 -18.54
CA ALA A 213 -0.72 11.73 -19.88
C ALA A 213 -0.11 13.14 -19.83
N LEU A 214 -0.55 13.98 -18.89
CA LEU A 214 0.00 15.31 -18.66
C LEU A 214 1.50 15.25 -18.31
N GLY A 215 1.93 14.31 -17.45
CA GLY A 215 3.35 14.09 -17.15
C GLY A 215 4.14 13.50 -18.31
N PHE A 216 3.51 12.64 -19.12
CA PHE A 216 4.17 11.92 -20.22
C PHE A 216 4.33 12.75 -21.51
N PHE A 217 3.37 13.61 -21.82
CA PHE A 217 3.34 14.43 -23.05
C PHE A 217 3.62 15.92 -22.79
N GLY A 218 3.38 16.41 -21.57
CA GLY A 218 3.51 17.83 -21.21
C GLY A 218 2.30 18.66 -21.64
N TRP A 219 2.11 19.85 -21.05
CA TRP A 219 1.04 20.77 -21.45
C TRP A 219 1.51 21.70 -22.58
N PRO A 220 0.71 21.92 -23.64
CA PRO A 220 -0.49 21.18 -24.03
C PRO A 220 -0.13 19.82 -24.68
N TYR A 221 -0.99 18.81 -24.48
CA TYR A 221 -0.81 17.46 -25.05
C TYR A 221 -1.89 17.10 -26.08
N ASP A 222 -2.65 18.09 -26.55
CA ASP A 222 -3.65 17.91 -27.60
C ASP A 222 -3.02 17.23 -28.83
N ASP A 223 -3.77 16.30 -29.42
CA ASP A 223 -3.39 15.50 -30.59
C ASP A 223 -2.12 14.63 -30.46
N GLN A 224 -1.49 14.57 -29.28
CA GLN A 224 -0.31 13.71 -29.08
C GLN A 224 -0.66 12.23 -28.82
N TYR A 225 -1.89 11.94 -28.39
CA TYR A 225 -2.40 10.58 -28.16
C TYR A 225 -3.93 10.55 -28.18
N GLN A 226 -4.50 9.34 -28.22
CA GLN A 226 -5.92 9.13 -27.99
C GLN A 226 -6.17 8.46 -26.64
N GLN A 227 -7.09 9.01 -25.86
CA GLN A 227 -7.61 8.34 -24.66
C GLN A 227 -8.85 7.52 -25.02
N SER A 228 -8.73 6.20 -24.96
CA SER A 228 -9.87 5.29 -25.00
C SER A 228 -10.40 5.11 -23.57
N ILE A 229 -11.65 5.52 -23.34
CA ILE A 229 -12.33 5.41 -22.04
C ILE A 229 -13.37 4.31 -22.15
N THR A 230 -13.20 3.23 -21.40
CA THR A 230 -14.16 2.12 -21.35
C THR A 230 -15.16 2.36 -20.22
N ILE A 231 -16.45 2.14 -20.50
CA ILE A 231 -17.52 2.33 -19.51
C ILE A 231 -17.39 1.28 -18.40
N GLU A 232 -17.31 1.75 -17.16
CA GLU A 232 -17.29 0.91 -15.96
C GLU A 232 -18.70 0.81 -15.34
N ALA A 233 -19.57 0.03 -15.98
CA ALA A 233 -20.93 -0.21 -15.52
C ALA A 233 -21.37 -1.66 -15.79
N ASN A 234 -22.42 -2.11 -15.12
CA ASN A 234 -22.96 -3.45 -15.32
C ASN A 234 -23.39 -3.65 -16.78
N GLY A 235 -23.08 -4.81 -17.35
CA GLY A 235 -23.40 -5.15 -18.74
C GLY A 235 -22.43 -4.62 -19.79
N PHE A 236 -21.45 -3.79 -19.42
CA PHE A 236 -20.38 -3.36 -20.33
C PHE A 236 -19.16 -4.27 -20.20
N ASN A 237 -18.74 -4.87 -21.31
CA ASN A 237 -17.53 -5.69 -21.35
C ASN A 237 -16.29 -4.80 -21.21
N ASN A 238 -15.72 -4.77 -20.01
CA ASN A 238 -14.51 -4.01 -19.71
C ASN A 238 -13.46 -4.92 -19.07
N THR A 239 -12.36 -5.17 -19.77
CA THR A 239 -11.25 -6.00 -19.28
C THR A 239 -10.49 -5.39 -18.10
N LEU A 240 -10.63 -4.08 -17.87
CA LEU A 240 -9.99 -3.38 -16.74
C LEU A 240 -10.85 -3.49 -15.45
N SER A 241 -12.15 -3.75 -15.59
CA SER A 241 -13.11 -3.93 -14.48
C SER A 241 -14.06 -5.10 -14.80
N PRO A 242 -13.52 -6.32 -14.90
CA PRO A 242 -14.30 -7.50 -15.31
C PRO A 242 -15.36 -7.91 -14.27
N TYR A 243 -15.27 -7.39 -13.05
CA TYR A 243 -16.21 -7.68 -11.97
C TYR A 243 -17.62 -7.13 -12.26
N LYS A 244 -17.78 -6.12 -13.12
CA LYS A 244 -19.09 -5.59 -13.55
C LYS A 244 -19.89 -6.52 -14.47
N THR A 245 -19.23 -7.53 -15.05
CA THR A 245 -19.86 -8.53 -15.93
C THR A 245 -19.80 -9.94 -15.35
N CYS A 246 -19.30 -10.11 -14.12
CA CYS A 246 -19.29 -11.39 -13.43
C CYS A 246 -20.46 -11.47 -12.44
N PRO A 247 -21.53 -12.26 -12.71
CA PRO A 247 -22.69 -12.33 -11.80
C PRO A 247 -22.32 -12.75 -10.37
N ASN A 248 -21.33 -13.62 -10.23
CA ASN A 248 -20.84 -14.08 -8.93
C ASN A 248 -20.14 -12.98 -8.11
N ALA A 249 -19.68 -11.89 -8.74
CA ALA A 249 -19.07 -10.76 -8.04
C ALA A 249 -20.09 -9.94 -7.23
N ASN A 250 -21.38 -10.08 -7.52
CA ASN A 250 -22.48 -9.45 -6.76
C ASN A 250 -23.02 -10.35 -5.63
N ILE A 251 -22.42 -11.52 -5.40
CA ILE A 251 -22.79 -12.45 -4.33
C ILE A 251 -21.74 -12.34 -3.24
N ASN A 252 -22.08 -11.69 -2.13
CA ASN A 252 -21.13 -11.37 -1.04
C ASN A 252 -20.43 -12.63 -0.50
N GLU A 253 -21.13 -13.75 -0.36
CA GLU A 253 -20.57 -15.02 0.13
C GLU A 253 -19.50 -15.61 -0.83
N LYS A 254 -19.47 -15.13 -2.08
CA LYS A 254 -18.47 -15.50 -3.08
C LYS A 254 -17.40 -14.44 -3.26
N ALA A 255 -17.79 -13.18 -3.36
CA ALA A 255 -16.90 -12.05 -3.66
C ALA A 255 -16.10 -11.58 -2.43
N ASP A 256 -16.65 -11.73 -1.22
CA ASP A 256 -16.13 -11.10 0.00
C ASP A 256 -15.61 -12.15 1.01
N ARG A 257 -15.17 -13.32 0.51
CA ARG A 257 -14.63 -14.40 1.35
C ARG A 257 -13.43 -13.97 2.22
N GLY A 258 -12.69 -12.95 1.79
CA GLY A 258 -11.55 -12.40 2.52
C GLY A 258 -11.92 -11.78 3.86
N VAL A 259 -13.14 -11.21 3.99
CA VAL A 259 -13.57 -10.46 5.19
C VAL A 259 -13.54 -11.31 6.45
N TRP A 260 -13.88 -12.60 6.32
CA TRP A 260 -13.84 -13.53 7.45
C TRP A 260 -12.41 -13.76 7.96
N TYR A 261 -11.44 -13.86 7.05
CA TYR A 261 -10.04 -14.04 7.41
C TYR A 261 -9.45 -12.75 7.98
N GLU A 262 -9.73 -11.62 7.33
CA GLU A 262 -9.31 -10.28 7.76
C GLU A 262 -9.80 -9.98 9.19
N SER A 263 -11.08 -10.22 9.50
CA SER A 263 -11.61 -9.98 10.84
C SER A 263 -10.94 -10.83 11.92
N ARG A 264 -10.71 -12.11 11.65
CA ARG A 264 -10.08 -13.01 12.63
C ARG A 264 -8.61 -12.68 12.82
N TRP A 265 -7.92 -12.31 11.74
CA TRP A 265 -6.56 -11.85 11.84
C TRP A 265 -6.48 -10.55 12.64
N ALA A 266 -7.36 -9.59 12.37
CA ALA A 266 -7.47 -8.36 13.14
C ALA A 266 -7.72 -8.61 14.64
N ASP A 267 -8.58 -9.57 14.99
CA ASP A 267 -8.82 -9.93 16.40
C ASP A 267 -7.57 -10.49 17.09
N ILE A 268 -6.64 -11.09 16.34
CA ILE A 268 -5.37 -11.59 16.86
C ILE A 268 -4.38 -10.45 17.04
N TYR A 269 -3.98 -9.77 15.96
CA TYR A 269 -2.85 -8.83 16.02
C TYR A 269 -3.21 -7.49 16.69
N LEU A 270 -4.51 -7.13 16.77
CA LEU A 270 -4.96 -5.91 17.46
C LEU A 270 -5.46 -6.15 18.88
N ALA A 271 -5.39 -7.38 19.41
CA ALA A 271 -5.88 -7.68 20.76
C ALA A 271 -5.30 -6.73 21.82
N ASP A 272 -3.99 -6.49 21.77
CA ASP A 272 -3.30 -5.64 22.73
C ASP A 272 -3.42 -4.15 22.40
N ALA A 273 -3.42 -3.78 21.12
CA ALA A 273 -3.72 -2.43 20.66
C ALA A 273 -5.09 -1.97 21.18
N ARG A 274 -6.12 -2.82 21.05
CA ARG A 274 -7.48 -2.55 21.54
C ARG A 274 -7.51 -2.35 23.04
N LYS A 275 -6.92 -3.27 23.82
CA LYS A 275 -6.84 -3.14 25.29
C LYS A 275 -6.11 -1.88 25.72
N ARG A 276 -5.04 -1.50 25.01
CA ARG A 276 -4.26 -0.29 25.27
C ARG A 276 -5.06 0.97 25.00
N LEU A 277 -5.67 1.07 23.82
CA LEU A 277 -6.41 2.25 23.37
C LEU A 277 -7.75 2.42 24.11
N ALA A 278 -8.40 1.33 24.53
CA ALA A 278 -9.63 1.39 25.32
C ALA A 278 -9.45 2.12 26.66
N LYS A 279 -8.24 2.15 27.23
CA LYS A 279 -7.93 2.92 28.46
C LYS A 279 -7.95 4.43 28.24
N ASP A 280 -7.71 4.85 27.00
CA ASP A 280 -7.57 6.24 26.61
C ASP A 280 -8.90 6.84 26.11
N ILE A 281 -10.00 6.08 26.10
CA ILE A 281 -11.33 6.59 25.71
C ILE A 281 -12.41 6.15 26.70
N LYS A 282 -13.07 7.12 27.33
CA LYS A 282 -14.19 6.87 28.26
C LYS A 282 -15.51 7.06 27.52
N GLY A 283 -16.48 6.18 27.76
CA GLY A 283 -17.84 6.31 27.22
C GLY A 283 -18.01 5.81 25.77
N PHE A 284 -16.98 5.18 25.20
CA PHE A 284 -17.04 4.56 23.88
C PHE A 284 -16.51 3.13 23.95
N ASP A 285 -17.32 2.16 23.56
CA ASP A 285 -16.88 0.77 23.45
C ASP A 285 -16.06 0.57 22.16
N LEU A 286 -14.74 0.41 22.33
CA LEU A 286 -13.79 0.35 21.24
C LEU A 286 -13.65 -1.09 20.72
N THR A 287 -14.27 -1.40 19.59
CA THR A 287 -14.19 -2.72 18.97
C THR A 287 -12.89 -2.93 18.18
N THR A 288 -12.54 -4.19 17.87
CA THR A 288 -11.39 -4.52 17.00
C THR A 288 -11.52 -3.84 15.64
N GLU A 289 -12.73 -3.87 15.04
CA GLU A 289 -13.00 -3.19 13.77
C GLU A 289 -12.74 -1.68 13.85
N ASN A 290 -13.04 -1.03 14.99
CA ASN A 290 -12.74 0.39 15.18
C ASN A 290 -11.23 0.64 15.22
N VAL A 291 -10.46 -0.21 15.90
CA VAL A 291 -8.99 -0.12 15.95
C VAL A 291 -8.35 -0.38 14.59
N PHE A 292 -8.84 -1.37 13.84
CA PHE A 292 -8.42 -1.63 12.46
C PHE A 292 -8.71 -0.42 11.56
N THR A 293 -9.89 0.17 11.72
CA THR A 293 -10.27 1.38 10.98
C THR A 293 -9.38 2.58 11.33
N MET A 294 -8.87 2.68 12.56
CA MET A 294 -7.88 3.70 12.93
C MET A 294 -6.55 3.53 12.17
N GLN A 295 -6.12 2.30 11.85
CA GLN A 295 -4.97 2.08 10.96
C GLN A 295 -5.26 2.54 9.52
N GLN A 296 -6.47 2.25 9.01
CA GLN A 296 -6.90 2.78 7.71
C GLN A 296 -6.94 4.32 7.71
N MET A 297 -7.43 4.95 8.79
CA MET A 297 -7.44 6.41 8.93
C MET A 297 -6.03 6.99 8.80
N CYS A 298 -5.03 6.39 9.46
CA CYS A 298 -3.64 6.79 9.32
C CYS A 298 -3.20 6.84 7.84
N ALA A 299 -3.41 5.75 7.09
CA ALA A 299 -2.99 5.67 5.70
C ALA A 299 -3.70 6.72 4.83
N TYR A 300 -5.03 6.80 4.91
CA TYR A 300 -5.84 7.70 4.09
C TYR A 300 -5.63 9.18 4.43
N GLU A 301 -5.53 9.52 5.71
CA GLU A 301 -5.31 10.90 6.14
C GLU A 301 -3.89 11.35 5.77
N THR A 302 -2.88 10.50 5.95
CA THR A 302 -1.49 10.84 5.60
C THR A 302 -1.36 11.18 4.11
N VAL A 303 -1.94 10.39 3.21
CA VAL A 303 -1.89 10.68 1.76
C VAL A 303 -2.80 11.82 1.31
N ALA A 304 -3.69 12.30 2.18
CA ALA A 304 -4.59 13.41 1.91
C ALA A 304 -4.03 14.76 2.38
N ILE A 305 -3.45 14.80 3.59
CA ILE A 305 -3.01 16.05 4.25
C ILE A 305 -1.54 16.03 4.70
N GLY A 306 -0.80 14.96 4.42
CA GLY A 306 0.64 14.84 4.65
C GLY A 306 1.04 14.21 5.99
N TYR A 307 0.13 14.07 6.95
CA TYR A 307 0.39 13.40 8.23
C TYR A 307 -0.91 12.85 8.84
N SER A 308 -0.80 11.96 9.83
CA SER A 308 -1.95 11.55 10.64
C SER A 308 -1.55 11.20 12.06
N ARG A 309 -2.33 11.68 13.05
CA ARG A 309 -2.16 11.31 14.47
C ARG A 309 -2.49 9.86 14.75
N PHE A 310 -3.37 9.25 13.95
CA PHE A 310 -3.69 7.83 14.08
C PHE A 310 -2.45 6.95 13.86
N CYS A 311 -1.47 7.41 13.07
CA CYS A 311 -0.26 6.65 12.82
C CYS A 311 0.58 6.41 14.08
N GLU A 312 0.49 7.31 15.06
CA GLU A 312 1.27 7.27 16.31
C GLU A 312 0.72 6.25 17.33
N LEU A 313 -0.47 5.68 17.08
CA LEU A 313 -1.17 4.81 18.03
C LEU A 313 -0.61 3.38 18.07
N PHE A 314 0.13 2.99 17.03
CA PHE A 314 0.48 1.60 16.75
C PHE A 314 1.99 1.33 16.85
N THR A 315 2.32 0.08 17.16
CA THR A 315 3.70 -0.45 17.20
C THR A 315 4.13 -0.92 15.80
N GLU A 316 5.42 -1.22 15.62
CA GLU A 316 5.91 -1.82 14.37
C GLU A 316 5.24 -3.16 14.06
N GLU A 317 5.06 -4.02 15.07
CA GLU A 317 4.41 -5.32 14.94
C GLU A 317 2.93 -5.20 14.56
N GLU A 318 2.21 -4.21 15.11
CA GLU A 318 0.82 -3.95 14.76
C GLU A 318 0.68 -3.43 13.31
N TRP A 319 1.70 -2.72 12.80
CA TRP A 319 1.77 -2.35 11.38
C TRP A 319 2.13 -3.52 10.47
N GLU A 320 3.00 -4.43 10.90
CA GLU A 320 3.25 -5.68 10.16
C GLU A 320 1.97 -6.53 10.09
N GLY A 321 1.22 -6.60 11.20
CA GLY A 321 -0.10 -7.24 11.25
C GLY A 321 -1.10 -6.62 10.28
N PHE A 322 -1.18 -5.28 10.24
CA PHE A 322 -2.02 -4.55 9.28
C PHE A 322 -1.60 -4.74 7.83
N ASN A 323 -0.29 -4.84 7.56
CA ASN A 323 0.21 -5.08 6.22
C ASN A 323 -0.14 -6.49 5.70
N TYR A 324 -0.24 -7.47 6.61
CA TYR A 324 -0.63 -8.84 6.26
C TYR A 324 -2.16 -9.00 6.13
N ALA A 325 -2.93 -8.20 6.87
CA ALA A 325 -4.40 -8.18 6.84
C ALA A 325 -4.95 -7.84 5.45
#